data_AF-A0A6S7I3A4-F1
#
_entry.id   AF-A0A6S7I3A4-F1
#
_cell.length_a   1.000
_cell.length_b   1.000
_cell.length_c   1.000
_cell.angle_alpha   90.00
_cell.angle_beta   90.00
_cell.angle_gamma   90.00
#
_symmetry.space_group_name_H-M   'P 1'
#
loop_
_entity.id
_entity.type
_entity.pdbx_description
1 polymer ?
#
loop_
_entity_poly.entity_id
_entity_poly.type
_entity_poly.pdbx_seq_one_letter_code
_entity_poly.pdbx_strand_id
1 'polypeptide(L)'
;MRGSQRLFFGLKTFAQGFFIGVPIYLTVTDNFCAVCKVEGVSMQPVLNPDSRTKDFVLINRWKAKQYDKIERGDIVSIVSPKDPTTLFIKRIIALEGDQIRTLSYKNRVVRIPRGHCWIEGDNRKHSLDSNSFGYVPLGLVNGVATRIIWPPSRWAKLTSELPSGRNPFDHTNEEKDDVISDVRDSVKEDVICDVRDSVEDDVISDVRDTVKNDVRSDVIGDIQETITSKMDDGDIDSKTLRVNSKSELTGSSNVLTNLPQNARRHVSDITSVEAQSKVL
;
A
#
# COMPACT_ATOMS: atom_id res chain seq x y z
N MET A 1 -37.24 39.55 51.98
CA MET A 1 -36.79 38.15 52.18
C MET A 1 -37.18 37.18 51.05
N ARG A 2 -37.36 37.62 49.78
CA ARG A 2 -37.79 36.74 48.65
C ARG A 2 -36.68 36.37 47.64
N GLY A 3 -35.50 36.99 47.71
CA GLY A 3 -34.41 36.77 46.74
C GLY A 3 -33.60 35.48 46.96
N SER A 4 -33.35 35.09 48.22
CA SER A 4 -32.50 33.93 48.54
C SER A 4 -33.13 32.58 48.17
N GLN A 5 -34.47 32.51 48.21
CA GLN A 5 -35.23 31.29 47.92
C GLN A 5 -35.15 30.87 46.43
N ARG A 6 -35.04 31.82 45.50
CA ARG A 6 -34.96 31.52 44.05
C ARG A 6 -33.56 31.03 43.63
N LEU A 7 -32.50 31.55 44.25
CA LEU A 7 -31.13 31.14 43.97
C LEU A 7 -30.84 29.73 44.47
N PHE A 8 -31.32 29.40 45.67
CA PHE A 8 -31.17 28.06 46.27
C PHE A 8 -31.92 26.98 45.48
N PHE A 9 -33.08 27.32 44.91
CA PHE A 9 -33.85 26.38 44.08
C PHE A 9 -33.14 26.11 42.75
N GLY A 10 -32.61 27.15 42.08
CA GLY A 10 -31.84 27.01 40.85
C GLY A 10 -30.57 26.18 41.01
N LEU A 11 -29.85 26.36 42.12
CA LEU A 11 -28.63 25.59 42.41
C LEU A 11 -28.93 24.12 42.71
N LYS A 12 -30.07 23.82 43.36
CA LYS A 12 -30.49 22.44 43.66
C LYS A 12 -30.91 21.68 42.40
N THR A 13 -31.62 22.33 41.48
CA THR A 13 -31.96 21.75 40.16
C THR A 13 -30.72 21.56 39.28
N PHE A 14 -29.76 22.48 39.34
CA PHE A 14 -28.50 22.36 38.60
C PHE A 14 -27.62 21.22 39.14
N ALA A 15 -27.51 21.11 40.47
CA ALA A 15 -26.80 20.01 41.11
C ALA A 15 -27.45 18.64 40.82
N GLN A 16 -28.78 18.53 40.88
CA GLN A 16 -29.50 17.30 40.50
C GLN A 16 -29.25 16.91 39.03
N GLY A 17 -29.24 17.89 38.11
CA GLY A 17 -28.88 17.64 36.71
C GLY A 17 -27.46 17.13 36.54
N PHE A 18 -26.50 17.62 37.33
CA PHE A 18 -25.11 17.17 37.31
C PHE A 18 -24.97 15.72 37.80
N PHE A 19 -25.62 15.35 38.90
CA PHE A 19 -25.55 13.99 39.46
C PHE A 19 -26.20 12.92 38.57
N ILE A 20 -27.18 13.30 37.75
CA ILE A 20 -27.78 12.40 36.76
C ILE A 20 -26.97 12.42 35.45
N GLY A 21 -26.54 13.61 35.02
CA GLY A 21 -25.83 13.81 33.76
C GLY A 21 -24.44 13.19 33.73
N VAL A 22 -23.67 13.25 34.83
CA VAL A 22 -22.30 12.72 34.87
C VAL A 22 -22.26 11.19 34.73
N PRO A 23 -23.03 10.39 35.49
CA PRO A 23 -23.09 8.94 35.29
C PRO A 23 -23.59 8.56 33.90
N ILE A 24 -24.58 9.27 33.35
CA ILE A 24 -25.06 9.04 31.99
C ILE A 24 -23.94 9.32 30.98
N TYR A 25 -23.26 10.46 31.10
CA TYR A 25 -22.14 10.82 30.24
C TYR A 25 -21.03 9.77 30.30
N LEU A 26 -20.58 9.40 31.50
CA LEU A 26 -19.56 8.36 31.71
C LEU A 26 -20.00 7.02 31.11
N THR A 27 -21.24 6.61 31.35
CA THR A 27 -21.78 5.35 30.82
C THR A 27 -21.79 5.37 29.28
N VAL A 28 -22.16 6.50 28.68
CA VAL A 28 -22.17 6.68 27.21
C VAL A 28 -20.75 6.65 26.64
N THR A 29 -19.81 7.40 27.23
CA THR A 29 -18.42 7.46 26.75
C THR A 29 -17.67 6.15 26.96
N ASP A 30 -17.94 5.44 28.05
CA ASP A 30 -17.24 4.20 28.35
C ASP A 30 -17.77 3.03 27.50
N ASN A 31 -19.08 2.97 27.28
CA ASN A 31 -19.71 1.80 26.67
C ASN A 31 -20.08 1.92 25.19
N PHE A 32 -20.31 3.12 24.65
CA PHE A 32 -20.92 3.25 23.33
C PHE A 32 -19.96 3.77 22.25
N CYS A 33 -19.19 4.82 22.55
CA CYS A 33 -18.41 5.53 21.55
C CYS A 33 -16.98 5.79 22.03
N ALA A 34 -16.00 5.43 21.21
CA ALA A 34 -14.59 5.77 21.42
C ALA A 34 -14.02 6.46 20.19
N VAL A 35 -13.02 7.32 20.37
CA VAL A 35 -12.28 7.93 19.27
C VAL A 35 -10.89 7.30 19.22
N CYS A 36 -10.53 6.76 18.06
CA CYS A 36 -9.22 6.14 17.85
C CYS A 36 -8.44 6.90 16.77
N LYS A 37 -7.16 7.19 17.07
CA LYS A 37 -6.20 7.73 16.11
C LYS A 37 -5.63 6.59 15.27
N VAL A 38 -5.65 6.74 13.95
CA VAL A 38 -5.11 5.75 13.02
C VAL A 38 -3.70 6.13 12.62
N GLU A 39 -2.71 5.38 13.08
CA GLU A 39 -1.29 5.70 12.82
C GLU A 39 -0.67 4.87 11.68
N GLY A 40 -1.21 3.68 11.40
CA GLY A 40 -0.67 2.72 10.42
C GLY A 40 -1.10 2.94 8.97
N VAL A 41 -0.41 2.24 8.06
CA VAL A 41 -0.67 2.24 6.61
C VAL A 41 -1.52 1.06 6.13
N SER A 42 -1.85 0.12 7.02
CA SER A 42 -2.48 -1.15 6.62
C SER A 42 -3.90 -1.01 6.08
N MET A 43 -4.56 0.12 6.35
CA MET A 43 -5.92 0.40 5.90
C MET A 43 -5.96 1.44 4.77
N GLN A 44 -4.81 1.75 4.15
CA GLN A 44 -4.77 2.57 2.94
C GLN A 44 -5.40 1.80 1.76
N PRO A 45 -6.13 2.48 0.85
CA PRO A 45 -6.30 3.94 0.76
C PRO A 45 -7.47 4.50 1.60
N VAL A 46 -8.30 3.65 2.22
CA VAL A 46 -9.53 4.08 2.91
C VAL A 46 -9.21 4.97 4.11
N LEU A 47 -8.25 4.55 4.94
CA LEU A 47 -7.77 5.31 6.08
C LEU A 47 -6.34 5.80 5.82
N ASN A 48 -6.08 7.05 6.21
CA ASN A 48 -4.78 7.72 6.10
C ASN A 48 -4.16 7.62 4.69
N PRO A 49 -4.86 8.07 3.61
CA PRO A 49 -4.39 7.96 2.22
C PRO A 49 -3.09 8.73 2.00
N ASP A 50 -2.98 9.92 2.60
CA ASP A 50 -1.77 10.74 2.59
C ASP A 50 -1.01 10.55 3.90
N SER A 51 0.28 10.23 3.85
CA SER A 51 1.11 10.04 5.06
C SER A 51 1.25 11.28 5.95
N ARG A 52 0.75 12.45 5.51
CA ARG A 52 0.86 13.74 6.23
C ARG A 52 -0.23 13.95 7.29
N THR A 53 -1.44 13.41 7.09
CA THR A 53 -2.59 13.69 7.97
C THR A 53 -3.10 12.40 8.60
N LYS A 54 -3.22 12.39 9.93
CA LYS A 54 -3.71 11.21 10.66
C LYS A 54 -5.22 11.30 10.85
N ASP A 55 -5.90 10.22 10.55
CA ASP A 55 -7.33 10.13 10.74
C ASP A 55 -7.68 9.81 12.18
N PHE A 56 -8.73 10.45 12.67
CA PHE A 56 -9.43 10.04 13.88
C PHE A 56 -10.75 9.43 13.48
N VAL A 57 -10.99 8.23 13.96
CA VAL A 57 -12.14 7.41 13.60
C VAL A 57 -13.00 7.20 14.83
N LEU A 58 -14.31 7.36 14.64
CA LEU A 58 -15.32 7.07 15.64
C LEU A 58 -15.61 5.57 15.64
N ILE A 59 -15.33 4.95 16.77
CA ILE A 59 -15.52 3.53 17.06
C ILE A 59 -16.81 3.34 17.86
N ASN A 60 -17.71 2.53 17.32
CA ASN A 60 -18.92 2.06 17.99
C ASN A 60 -18.63 0.75 18.73
N ARG A 61 -18.50 0.85 20.05
CA ARG A 61 -18.25 -0.31 20.94
C ARG A 61 -19.50 -1.15 21.17
N TRP A 62 -20.69 -0.53 21.10
CA TRP A 62 -21.95 -1.24 21.28
C TRP A 62 -22.21 -2.25 20.15
N LYS A 63 -21.91 -1.87 18.89
CA LYS A 63 -22.03 -2.78 17.74
C LYS A 63 -21.15 -4.02 17.91
N ALA A 64 -19.93 -3.86 18.44
CA ALA A 64 -19.02 -5.00 18.67
C ALA A 64 -19.49 -5.96 19.78
N LYS A 65 -20.27 -5.49 20.76
CA LYS A 65 -20.89 -6.36 21.78
C LYS A 65 -22.03 -7.21 21.23
N GLN A 66 -22.61 -6.83 20.10
CA GLN A 66 -23.69 -7.54 19.44
C GLN A 66 -23.13 -8.27 18.21
N TYR A 67 -22.60 -9.47 18.40
CA TYR A 67 -21.92 -10.23 17.34
C TYR A 67 -22.80 -10.41 16.08
N ASP A 68 -24.11 -10.55 16.24
CA ASP A 68 -25.07 -10.69 15.12
C ASP A 68 -25.19 -9.44 14.24
N LYS A 69 -24.75 -8.28 14.71
CA LYS A 69 -24.78 -7.03 13.95
C LYS A 69 -23.49 -6.76 13.20
N ILE A 70 -22.44 -7.55 13.43
CA ILE A 70 -21.18 -7.40 12.73
C ILE A 70 -21.39 -7.96 11.32
N GLU A 71 -21.12 -7.14 10.32
CA GLU A 71 -21.35 -7.48 8.92
C GLU A 71 -20.03 -7.62 8.18
N ARG A 72 -20.04 -8.38 7.09
CA ARG A 72 -18.90 -8.44 6.17
C ARG A 72 -18.64 -7.03 5.61
N GLY A 73 -17.37 -6.69 5.43
CA GLY A 73 -16.95 -5.36 5.01
C GLY A 73 -16.83 -4.34 6.14
N ASP A 74 -17.30 -4.62 7.36
CA ASP A 74 -17.12 -3.73 8.50
C ASP A 74 -15.63 -3.49 8.80
N ILE A 75 -15.26 -2.24 9.07
CA ILE A 75 -13.95 -1.90 9.58
C ILE A 75 -14.00 -2.00 11.10
N VAL A 76 -13.14 -2.81 11.70
CA VAL A 76 -13.13 -3.10 13.13
C VAL A 76 -11.79 -2.79 13.77
N SER A 77 -11.85 -2.30 15.00
CA SER A 77 -10.73 -2.24 15.92
C SER A 77 -10.67 -3.54 16.70
N ILE A 78 -9.55 -4.25 16.60
CA ILE A 78 -9.28 -5.49 17.33
C ILE A 78 -8.11 -5.32 18.29
N VAL A 79 -8.18 -6.00 19.42
CA VAL A 79 -7.03 -6.17 20.32
C VAL A 79 -6.09 -7.19 19.70
N SER A 80 -4.81 -6.84 19.61
CA SER A 80 -3.80 -7.76 19.10
C SER A 80 -3.71 -9.00 20.00
N PRO A 81 -3.79 -10.22 19.43
CA PRO A 81 -3.63 -11.44 20.22
C PRO A 81 -2.22 -11.59 20.83
N LYS A 82 -1.21 -10.93 20.24
CA LYS A 82 0.18 -10.99 20.69
C LYS A 82 0.48 -10.01 21.82
N ASP A 83 -0.15 -8.84 21.78
CA ASP A 83 0.08 -7.77 22.75
C ASP A 83 -1.23 -7.03 23.04
N PRO A 84 -1.86 -7.24 24.22
CA PRO A 84 -3.15 -6.67 24.54
C PRO A 84 -3.14 -5.14 24.68
N THR A 85 -1.97 -4.51 24.73
CA THR A 85 -1.85 -3.05 24.76
C THR A 85 -2.02 -2.41 23.37
N THR A 86 -1.91 -3.23 22.32
CA THR A 86 -1.95 -2.76 20.93
C THR A 86 -3.30 -3.05 20.27
N LEU A 87 -3.86 -2.04 19.62
CA LEU A 87 -5.08 -2.15 18.83
C LEU A 87 -4.73 -2.09 17.34
N PHE A 88 -5.30 -3.00 16.55
CA PHE A 88 -5.25 -2.94 15.09
C PHE A 88 -6.60 -2.53 14.53
N ILE A 89 -6.58 -1.87 13.38
CA ILE A 89 -7.78 -1.60 12.59
C ILE A 89 -7.68 -2.41 11.31
N LYS A 90 -8.68 -3.23 11.05
CA LYS A 90 -8.77 -4.15 9.91
C LYS A 90 -10.20 -4.19 9.40
N ARG A 91 -10.39 -4.68 8.19
CA ARG A 91 -11.69 -4.95 7.59
C ARG A 91 -12.06 -6.41 7.78
N ILE A 92 -13.31 -6.68 8.14
CA ILE A 92 -13.87 -8.03 8.16
C ILE A 92 -14.17 -8.45 6.73
N ILE A 93 -13.57 -9.56 6.30
CA ILE A 93 -13.80 -10.14 4.98
C ILE A 93 -14.81 -11.28 5.06
N ALA A 94 -14.68 -12.12 6.08
CA ALA A 94 -15.52 -13.30 6.27
C ALA A 94 -15.90 -13.47 7.74
N LEU A 95 -17.09 -14.00 7.98
CA LEU A 95 -17.66 -14.30 9.30
C LEU A 95 -17.83 -15.81 9.47
N GLU A 96 -18.39 -16.23 10.60
CA GLU A 96 -18.58 -17.64 10.90
C GLU A 96 -19.35 -18.40 9.81
N GLY A 97 -18.88 -19.60 9.49
CA GLY A 97 -19.49 -20.46 8.47
C GLY A 97 -19.00 -20.18 7.05
N ASP A 98 -18.48 -18.98 6.78
CA ASP A 98 -17.97 -18.58 5.47
C ASP A 98 -16.75 -19.40 5.06
N GLN A 99 -16.57 -19.55 3.75
CA GLN A 99 -15.33 -20.05 3.15
C GLN A 99 -14.65 -18.92 2.40
N ILE A 100 -13.35 -18.75 2.60
CA ILE A 100 -12.58 -17.68 1.96
C ILE A 100 -11.29 -18.24 1.36
N ARG A 101 -10.91 -17.73 0.18
CA ARG A 101 -9.57 -17.94 -0.38
C ARG A 101 -8.56 -17.10 0.40
N THR A 102 -7.54 -17.76 0.94
CA THR A 102 -6.44 -17.07 1.61
C THR A 102 -5.40 -16.67 0.57
N LEU A 103 -4.66 -15.59 0.83
CA LEU A 103 -3.60 -15.15 -0.07
C LEU A 103 -2.27 -15.84 0.22
N SER A 104 -1.98 -16.03 1.50
CA SER A 104 -0.66 -16.50 1.95
C SER A 104 -0.73 -17.40 3.19
N TYR A 105 -1.94 -17.83 3.58
CA TYR A 105 -2.13 -18.68 4.75
C TYR A 105 -1.92 -20.16 4.40
N LYS A 106 -1.64 -20.99 5.41
CA LYS A 106 -1.30 -22.42 5.26
C LYS A 106 -2.21 -23.19 4.30
N ASN A 107 -3.51 -22.91 4.35
CA ASN A 107 -4.51 -23.52 3.48
C ASN A 107 -5.06 -22.48 2.51
N ARG A 108 -5.14 -22.85 1.23
CA ARG A 108 -5.67 -21.99 0.16
C ARG A 108 -7.14 -21.61 0.37
N VAL A 109 -7.94 -22.53 0.91
CA VAL A 109 -9.33 -22.28 1.30
C VAL A 109 -9.49 -22.58 2.78
N VAL A 110 -10.09 -21.65 3.51
CA VAL A 110 -10.35 -21.78 4.94
C VAL A 110 -11.82 -21.54 5.22
N ARG A 111 -12.43 -22.45 5.96
CA ARG A 111 -13.76 -22.26 6.55
C ARG A 111 -13.63 -21.61 7.92
N ILE A 112 -14.37 -20.53 8.15
CA ILE A 112 -14.29 -19.78 9.39
C ILE A 112 -15.10 -20.49 10.49
N PRO A 113 -14.47 -20.81 11.65
CA PRO A 113 -15.17 -21.46 12.75
C PRO A 113 -16.16 -20.49 13.43
N ARG A 114 -17.09 -21.06 14.21
CA ARG A 114 -18.08 -20.26 14.97
C ARG A 114 -17.41 -19.27 15.92
N GLY A 115 -18.00 -18.10 16.05
CA GLY A 115 -17.48 -17.03 16.90
C GLY A 115 -16.14 -16.43 16.46
N HIS A 116 -15.71 -16.71 15.22
CA HIS A 116 -14.49 -16.15 14.64
C HIS A 116 -14.79 -15.36 13.36
N CYS A 117 -13.83 -14.55 12.97
CA CYS A 117 -13.87 -13.77 11.73
C CYS A 117 -12.51 -13.82 11.03
N TRP A 118 -12.53 -13.54 9.74
CA TRP A 118 -11.35 -13.30 8.94
C TRP A 118 -11.19 -11.80 8.68
N ILE A 119 -10.05 -11.25 9.07
CA ILE A 119 -9.79 -9.82 8.98
C ILE A 119 -8.58 -9.52 8.12
N GLU A 120 -8.64 -8.42 7.37
CA GLU A 120 -7.58 -8.01 6.45
C GLU A 120 -7.38 -6.52 6.42
N GLY A 121 -6.17 -6.10 6.05
CA GLY A 121 -5.92 -4.69 5.74
C GLY A 121 -6.27 -4.38 4.29
N ASP A 122 -6.77 -3.18 4.02
CA ASP A 122 -6.99 -2.69 2.66
C ASP A 122 -5.65 -2.58 1.89
N ASN A 123 -4.54 -2.33 2.59
CA ASN A 123 -3.19 -2.34 2.03
C ASN A 123 -2.52 -3.71 2.25
N ARG A 124 -2.73 -4.62 1.30
CA ARG A 124 -2.25 -6.02 1.37
C ARG A 124 -0.73 -6.17 1.51
N LYS A 125 0.07 -5.26 0.95
CA LYS A 125 1.54 -5.32 1.00
C LYS A 125 2.11 -4.95 2.38
N HIS A 126 1.37 -4.17 3.15
CA HIS A 126 1.82 -3.62 4.43
C HIS A 126 0.78 -3.83 5.53
N SER A 127 0.25 -5.04 5.61
CA SER A 127 -0.74 -5.43 6.62
C SER A 127 -0.31 -6.71 7.33
N LEU A 128 -0.21 -6.64 8.66
CA LEU A 128 -0.27 -7.83 9.51
C LEU A 128 -1.74 -8.16 9.75
N ASP A 129 -2.23 -9.26 9.19
CA ASP A 129 -3.63 -9.65 9.24
C ASP A 129 -3.85 -11.18 9.27
N SER A 130 -5.09 -11.63 9.05
CA SER A 130 -5.44 -13.04 9.11
C SER A 130 -4.67 -13.93 8.13
N ASN A 131 -4.11 -13.38 7.04
CA ASN A 131 -3.23 -14.17 6.17
C ASN A 131 -1.93 -14.57 6.87
N SER A 132 -1.50 -13.84 7.90
CA SER A 132 -0.28 -14.14 8.67
C SER A 132 -0.54 -15.01 9.90
N PHE A 133 -1.64 -14.79 10.63
CA PHE A 133 -1.90 -15.47 11.91
C PHE A 133 -3.18 -16.34 11.93
N GLY A 134 -4.05 -16.23 10.93
CA GLY A 134 -5.30 -16.98 10.81
C GLY A 134 -6.54 -16.21 11.26
N TYR A 135 -7.63 -16.94 11.49
CA TYR A 135 -8.91 -16.38 11.96
C TYR A 135 -8.79 -15.81 13.38
N VAL A 136 -9.61 -14.79 13.68
CA VAL A 136 -9.60 -14.06 14.95
C VAL A 136 -10.92 -14.26 15.69
N PRO A 137 -10.91 -14.56 17.00
CA PRO A 137 -12.13 -14.59 17.79
C PRO A 137 -12.84 -13.23 17.77
N LEU A 138 -14.17 -13.23 17.57
CA LEU A 138 -14.98 -12.01 17.62
C LEU A 138 -14.89 -11.29 18.98
N GLY A 139 -14.58 -12.02 20.06
CA GLY A 139 -14.35 -11.43 21.38
C GLY A 139 -13.13 -10.51 21.48
N LEU A 140 -12.19 -10.54 20.51
CA LEU A 140 -11.09 -9.58 20.43
C LEU A 140 -11.49 -8.28 19.71
N VAL A 141 -12.68 -8.22 19.12
CA VAL A 141 -13.20 -7.01 18.49
C VAL A 141 -13.60 -6.02 19.57
N ASN A 142 -12.84 -4.93 19.68
CA ASN A 142 -13.07 -3.83 20.61
C ASN A 142 -14.20 -2.90 20.14
N GLY A 143 -14.37 -2.73 18.83
CA GLY A 143 -15.39 -1.83 18.29
C GLY A 143 -15.41 -1.75 16.77
N VAL A 144 -16.51 -1.25 16.21
CA VAL A 144 -16.67 -1.06 14.76
C VAL A 144 -16.45 0.41 14.39
N ALA A 145 -15.54 0.68 13.47
CA ALA A 145 -15.28 2.01 12.92
C ALA A 145 -16.42 2.45 12.00
N THR A 146 -17.04 3.59 12.32
CA THR A 146 -18.25 4.06 11.61
C THR A 146 -18.04 5.34 10.81
N ARG A 147 -17.20 6.27 11.30
CA ARG A 147 -17.01 7.59 10.70
C ARG A 147 -15.59 8.09 10.91
N ILE A 148 -15.06 8.81 9.93
CA ILE A 148 -13.87 9.66 10.09
C ILE A 148 -14.35 11.00 10.64
N ILE A 149 -13.82 11.40 11.80
CA ILE A 149 -14.21 12.62 12.53
C ILE A 149 -13.08 13.66 12.60
N TRP A 150 -11.89 13.37 12.06
CA TRP A 150 -10.83 14.34 11.87
C TRP A 150 -9.83 13.77 10.85
N PRO A 151 -9.22 14.58 9.96
CA PRO A 151 -9.40 16.03 9.81
C PRO A 151 -10.78 16.41 9.22
N PRO A 152 -11.28 17.65 9.42
CA PRO A 152 -12.60 18.07 8.96
C PRO A 152 -12.77 17.97 7.44
N SER A 153 -11.67 18.14 6.69
CA SER A 153 -11.64 17.95 5.23
C SER A 153 -11.94 16.52 4.77
N ARG A 154 -11.86 15.54 5.69
CA ARG A 154 -12.08 14.12 5.43
C ARG A 154 -13.23 13.52 6.24
N TRP A 155 -14.15 14.37 6.72
CA TRP A 155 -15.37 13.87 7.36
C TRP A 155 -16.18 13.01 6.40
N ALA A 156 -16.26 11.73 6.72
CA ALA A 156 -16.93 10.74 5.91
C ALA A 156 -17.47 9.60 6.78
N LYS A 157 -18.58 9.00 6.34
CA LYS A 157 -19.04 7.72 6.86
C LYS A 157 -18.22 6.60 6.22
N LEU A 158 -17.75 5.66 7.03
CA LEU A 158 -17.06 4.47 6.53
C LEU A 158 -18.11 3.48 6.02
N THR A 159 -17.92 3.00 4.79
CA THR A 159 -18.80 1.99 4.18
C THR A 159 -18.33 0.59 4.55
N SER A 160 -19.30 -0.28 4.84
CA SER A 160 -19.08 -1.69 5.17
C SER A 160 -19.09 -2.54 3.89
N GLU A 161 -18.28 -2.16 2.92
CA GLU A 161 -18.20 -2.85 1.63
C GLU A 161 -16.98 -3.79 1.60
N LEU A 162 -17.14 -4.92 0.93
CA LEU A 162 -16.05 -5.85 0.69
C LEU A 162 -15.16 -5.34 -0.47
N PRO A 163 -13.83 -5.51 -0.38
CA PRO A 163 -12.95 -5.18 -1.49
C PRO A 163 -13.23 -6.11 -2.68
N SER A 164 -13.11 -5.57 -3.90
CA SER A 164 -13.43 -6.31 -5.12
C SER A 164 -12.63 -7.63 -5.21
N GLY A 165 -13.33 -8.72 -5.54
CA GLY A 165 -12.75 -10.06 -5.64
C GLY A 165 -12.45 -10.75 -4.31
N ARG A 166 -12.96 -10.23 -3.18
CA ARG A 166 -12.85 -10.86 -1.84
C ARG A 166 -14.18 -11.27 -1.24
N ASN A 167 -15.09 -11.74 -2.07
CA ASN A 167 -16.33 -12.31 -1.58
C ASN A 167 -16.05 -13.73 -1.06
N PRO A 168 -16.66 -14.14 0.06
CA PRO A 168 -16.68 -15.54 0.46
C PRO A 168 -17.31 -16.40 -0.62
N PHE A 169 -16.85 -17.65 -0.74
CA PHE A 169 -17.36 -18.60 -1.72
C PHE A 169 -18.87 -18.79 -1.56
N ASP A 170 -19.60 -18.69 -2.66
CA ASP A 170 -21.00 -19.12 -2.73
C ASP A 170 -21.01 -20.50 -3.41
N HIS A 171 -21.36 -21.53 -2.63
CA HIS A 171 -21.36 -22.94 -3.05
C HIS A 171 -22.23 -23.23 -4.29
N THR A 172 -22.97 -22.27 -4.80
CA THR A 172 -23.95 -22.47 -5.88
C THR A 172 -23.41 -22.29 -7.29
N ASN A 173 -22.26 -21.61 -7.53
CA ASN A 173 -21.79 -21.33 -8.91
C ASN A 173 -20.28 -21.42 -9.18
N GLU A 174 -19.42 -21.58 -8.17
CA GLU A 174 -17.95 -21.39 -8.34
C GLU A 174 -17.12 -22.68 -8.59
N GLU A 175 -17.71 -23.88 -8.53
CA GLU A 175 -16.97 -25.14 -8.75
C GLU A 175 -16.30 -25.21 -10.14
N LYS A 176 -16.79 -24.44 -11.12
CA LYS A 176 -16.20 -24.33 -12.47
C LYS A 176 -15.08 -23.28 -12.56
N ASP A 177 -15.17 -22.19 -11.80
CA ASP A 177 -14.18 -21.12 -11.82
C ASP A 177 -12.94 -21.50 -11.01
N ASP A 178 -13.11 -22.31 -9.96
CA ASP A 178 -12.03 -22.93 -9.19
C ASP A 178 -11.09 -23.73 -10.08
N VAL A 179 -11.62 -24.68 -10.86
CA VAL A 179 -10.80 -25.52 -11.76
C VAL A 179 -10.04 -24.68 -12.79
N ILE A 180 -10.68 -23.67 -13.37
CA ILE A 180 -10.07 -22.85 -14.42
C ILE A 180 -9.03 -21.88 -13.84
N SER A 181 -9.28 -21.30 -12.67
CA SER A 181 -8.33 -20.41 -12.00
C SER A 181 -7.07 -21.14 -11.54
N ASP A 182 -7.23 -22.36 -11.02
CA ASP A 182 -6.12 -23.19 -10.54
C ASP A 182 -5.21 -23.60 -11.69
N VAL A 183 -5.82 -24.08 -12.79
CA VAL A 183 -5.07 -24.41 -14.01
C VAL A 183 -4.37 -23.18 -14.57
N ARG A 184 -5.04 -22.01 -14.58
CA ARG A 184 -4.45 -20.78 -15.10
C ARG A 184 -3.28 -20.29 -14.27
N ASP A 185 -3.36 -20.36 -12.95
CA ASP A 185 -2.31 -19.87 -12.06
C ASP A 185 -1.11 -20.84 -12.05
N SER A 186 -1.35 -22.16 -12.09
CA SER A 186 -0.28 -23.15 -12.29
C SER A 186 0.43 -22.98 -13.63
N VAL A 187 -0.32 -22.80 -14.72
CA VAL A 187 0.27 -22.58 -16.05
C VAL A 187 1.03 -21.26 -16.12
N LYS A 188 0.59 -20.20 -15.43
CA LYS A 188 1.29 -18.91 -15.42
C LYS A 188 2.61 -18.96 -14.67
N GLU A 189 2.66 -19.61 -13.51
CA GLU A 189 3.92 -19.76 -12.75
C GLU A 189 4.96 -20.54 -13.56
N ASP A 190 4.56 -21.66 -14.18
CA ASP A 190 5.49 -22.51 -14.93
C ASP A 190 5.91 -21.85 -16.27
N VAL A 191 4.96 -21.41 -17.09
CA VAL A 191 5.25 -20.94 -18.46
C VAL A 191 5.94 -19.58 -18.48
N ILE A 192 5.58 -18.66 -17.58
CA ILE A 192 6.16 -17.31 -17.61
C ILE A 192 7.60 -17.34 -17.09
N CYS A 193 7.91 -18.17 -16.09
CA CYS A 193 9.28 -18.32 -15.61
C CYS A 193 10.16 -19.00 -16.67
N ASP A 194 9.68 -20.11 -17.26
CA ASP A 194 10.45 -20.83 -18.28
C ASP A 194 10.72 -19.96 -19.53
N VAL A 195 9.72 -19.22 -20.01
CA VAL A 195 9.88 -18.34 -21.18
C VAL A 195 10.75 -17.13 -20.86
N ARG A 196 10.63 -16.56 -19.65
CA ARG A 196 11.46 -15.42 -19.25
C ARG A 196 12.91 -15.83 -19.11
N ASP A 197 13.20 -16.92 -18.40
CA ASP A 197 14.56 -17.40 -18.17
C ASP A 197 15.21 -17.84 -19.50
N SER A 198 14.45 -18.41 -20.43
CA SER A 198 14.96 -18.80 -21.76
C SER A 198 15.22 -17.61 -22.70
N VAL A 199 14.54 -16.47 -22.52
CA VAL A 199 14.67 -15.30 -23.43
C VAL A 199 15.64 -14.25 -22.88
N GLU A 200 15.74 -14.10 -21.56
CA GLU A 200 16.57 -13.05 -20.93
C GLU A 200 18.08 -13.35 -21.01
N ASP A 201 18.49 -14.63 -21.03
CA ASP A 201 19.91 -15.01 -21.03
C ASP A 201 20.53 -15.10 -22.44
N ASP A 202 19.81 -15.65 -23.43
CA ASP A 202 20.38 -15.89 -24.77
C ASP A 202 20.26 -14.67 -25.69
N VAL A 203 19.08 -14.03 -25.76
CA VAL A 203 18.83 -12.99 -26.78
C VAL A 203 19.46 -11.65 -26.38
N ILE A 204 19.42 -11.31 -25.09
CA ILE A 204 19.90 -9.99 -24.62
C ILE A 204 21.44 -9.95 -24.58
N SER A 205 22.09 -11.07 -24.30
CA SER A 205 23.56 -11.16 -24.29
C SER A 205 24.12 -11.05 -25.72
N ASP A 206 23.58 -11.81 -26.67
CA ASP A 206 24.00 -11.79 -28.07
C ASP A 206 23.78 -10.40 -28.72
N VAL A 207 22.63 -9.77 -28.47
CA VAL A 207 22.36 -8.41 -28.99
C VAL A 207 23.29 -7.39 -28.35
N ARG A 208 23.54 -7.50 -27.04
CA ARG A 208 24.46 -6.58 -26.33
C ARG A 208 25.89 -6.70 -26.85
N ASP A 209 26.36 -7.92 -27.11
CA ASP A 209 27.72 -8.16 -27.57
C ASP A 209 27.90 -7.77 -29.05
N THR A 210 26.90 -8.03 -29.89
CA THR A 210 26.89 -7.57 -31.30
C THR A 210 26.95 -6.05 -31.38
N VAL A 211 26.06 -5.35 -30.68
CA VAL A 211 26.01 -3.88 -30.69
C VAL A 211 27.29 -3.27 -30.11
N LYS A 212 27.84 -3.85 -29.05
CA LYS A 212 29.06 -3.33 -28.42
C LYS A 212 30.30 -3.54 -29.27
N ASN A 213 30.37 -4.61 -30.06
CA ASN A 213 31.51 -4.87 -30.93
C ASN A 213 31.44 -4.07 -32.23
N ASP A 214 30.26 -4.00 -32.87
CA ASP A 214 30.07 -3.25 -34.12
C ASP A 214 30.28 -1.74 -33.90
N VAL A 215 29.62 -1.17 -32.88
CA VAL A 215 29.77 0.28 -32.58
C VAL A 215 31.19 0.63 -32.16
N ARG A 216 31.90 -0.28 -31.47
CA ARG A 216 33.28 -0.05 -31.05
C ARG A 216 34.25 -0.09 -32.22
N SER A 217 34.02 -0.95 -33.21
CA SER A 217 34.87 -1.03 -34.40
C SER A 217 34.73 0.22 -35.27
N ASP A 218 33.49 0.64 -35.53
CA ASP A 218 33.22 1.76 -36.43
C ASP A 218 33.66 3.09 -35.82
N VAL A 219 33.28 3.35 -34.56
CA VAL A 219 33.58 4.65 -33.93
C VAL A 219 35.06 4.80 -33.62
N ILE A 220 35.75 3.73 -33.19
CA ILE A 220 37.20 3.82 -32.91
C ILE A 220 37.99 3.90 -34.22
N GLY A 221 37.58 3.19 -35.28
CA GLY A 221 38.19 3.26 -36.60
C GLY A 221 38.13 4.67 -37.18
N ASP A 222 36.95 5.28 -37.20
CA ASP A 222 36.74 6.63 -37.73
C ASP A 222 37.52 7.70 -36.94
N ILE A 223 37.57 7.55 -35.61
CA ILE A 223 38.33 8.46 -34.75
C ILE A 223 39.83 8.29 -34.99
N GLN A 224 40.33 7.05 -35.17
CA GLN A 224 41.74 6.82 -35.46
C GLN A 224 42.12 7.36 -36.85
N GLU A 225 41.31 7.15 -37.88
CA GLU A 225 41.55 7.67 -39.23
C GLU A 225 41.50 9.21 -39.27
N THR A 226 40.58 9.81 -38.50
CA THR A 226 40.49 11.28 -38.36
C THR A 226 41.69 11.86 -37.61
N ILE A 227 42.21 11.16 -36.59
CA ILE A 227 43.41 11.60 -35.85
C ILE A 227 44.67 11.43 -36.72
N THR A 228 44.79 10.32 -37.46
CA THR A 228 45.94 10.06 -38.33
C THR A 228 45.98 11.01 -39.52
N SER A 229 44.84 11.32 -40.15
CA SER A 229 44.79 12.34 -41.22
C SER A 229 45.13 13.74 -40.72
N LYS A 230 44.70 14.11 -39.50
CA LYS A 230 45.07 15.39 -38.87
C LYS A 230 46.53 15.45 -38.39
N MET A 231 47.22 14.31 -38.26
CA MET A 231 48.65 14.27 -37.94
C MET A 231 49.54 14.48 -39.18
N ASP A 232 49.09 14.12 -40.38
CA ASP A 232 49.85 14.32 -41.64
C ASP A 232 49.85 15.79 -42.12
N ASP A 233 48.83 16.57 -41.73
CA ASP A 233 48.73 18.00 -42.08
C ASP A 233 49.54 18.95 -41.16
N GLY A 234 50.33 18.39 -40.24
CA GLY A 234 51.37 19.14 -39.53
C GLY A 234 50.90 20.10 -38.42
N ASP A 235 49.70 19.95 -37.86
CA ASP A 235 49.14 20.95 -36.91
C ASP A 235 48.92 20.47 -35.47
N ILE A 236 49.50 19.36 -35.00
CA ILE A 236 49.37 18.95 -33.58
C ILE A 236 50.64 18.32 -33.02
N ASP A 237 51.31 19.02 -32.09
CA ASP A 237 52.52 18.57 -31.42
C ASP A 237 52.23 17.40 -30.43
N SER A 238 52.95 16.29 -30.62
CA SER A 238 52.80 14.98 -29.97
C SER A 238 52.90 14.95 -28.44
N LYS A 239 53.23 16.07 -27.79
CA LYS A 239 53.38 16.16 -26.32
C LYS A 239 52.08 16.47 -25.58
N THR A 240 51.08 17.07 -26.22
CA THR A 240 49.85 17.52 -25.54
C THR A 240 48.83 16.39 -25.34
N LEU A 241 48.89 15.33 -26.15
CA LEU A 241 47.97 14.17 -26.06
C LEU A 241 48.37 13.13 -24.98
N ARG A 242 49.61 13.15 -24.52
CA ARG A 242 50.09 12.18 -23.51
C ARG A 242 49.68 12.56 -22.08
N VAL A 243 49.24 13.80 -21.84
CA VAL A 243 48.84 14.28 -20.51
C VAL A 243 47.36 13.95 -20.22
N ASN A 244 46.48 13.99 -21.23
CA ASN A 244 45.04 13.79 -21.01
C ASN A 244 44.59 12.33 -20.97
N SER A 245 45.35 11.41 -21.56
CA SER A 245 45.01 9.97 -21.56
C SER A 245 45.17 9.28 -20.20
N LYS A 246 45.89 9.90 -19.25
CA LYS A 246 46.12 9.33 -17.91
C LYS A 246 45.13 9.82 -16.86
N SER A 247 44.44 10.94 -17.09
CA SER A 247 43.50 11.54 -16.12
C SER A 247 42.04 11.13 -16.30
N GLU A 248 41.66 10.59 -17.46
CA GLU A 248 40.25 10.21 -17.74
C GLU A 248 39.91 8.73 -17.45
N LEU A 249 40.89 7.93 -17.04
CA LEU A 249 40.65 6.54 -16.58
C LEU A 249 40.31 6.44 -15.08
N THR A 250 40.38 7.54 -14.32
CA THR A 250 40.05 7.58 -12.89
C THR A 250 38.95 8.61 -12.61
N GLY A 251 37.75 8.35 -13.09
CA GLY A 251 36.65 9.31 -12.95
C GLY A 251 35.28 8.75 -13.31
N SER A 252 34.97 7.53 -12.86
CA SER A 252 33.56 7.16 -12.70
C SER A 252 32.94 8.07 -11.64
N SER A 253 31.70 8.50 -11.91
CA SER A 253 30.86 9.46 -11.16
C SER A 253 31.14 10.94 -11.41
N ASN A 254 30.10 11.62 -11.91
CA ASN A 254 29.92 13.07 -12.07
C ASN A 254 30.25 13.67 -13.44
N VAL A 255 29.48 13.28 -14.47
CA VAL A 255 29.31 14.14 -15.66
C VAL A 255 27.82 14.21 -16.02
N LEU A 256 27.04 14.86 -15.17
CA LEU A 256 25.67 15.28 -15.46
C LEU A 256 25.48 16.81 -15.38
N THR A 257 26.56 17.59 -15.27
CA THR A 257 26.45 19.02 -14.95
C THR A 257 27.11 19.99 -15.93
N ASN A 258 27.81 19.54 -16.97
CA ASN A 258 28.44 20.47 -17.91
C ASN A 258 28.19 20.05 -19.36
N LEU A 259 27.00 20.40 -19.89
CA LEU A 259 26.69 20.39 -21.32
C LEU A 259 26.25 21.79 -21.75
N PRO A 260 26.82 22.36 -22.84
CA PRO A 260 26.43 23.67 -23.36
C PRO A 260 25.01 23.65 -23.95
N GLN A 261 24.32 24.81 -23.88
CA GLN A 261 22.86 24.99 -24.08
C GLN A 261 22.29 24.52 -25.43
N ASN A 262 23.15 24.29 -26.41
CA ASN A 262 22.84 23.89 -27.78
C ASN A 262 22.58 22.38 -27.93
N ALA A 263 22.91 21.55 -26.94
CA ALA A 263 22.57 20.11 -26.92
C ALA A 263 21.22 19.81 -26.23
N ARG A 264 20.54 20.82 -25.64
CA ARG A 264 19.24 20.64 -24.96
C ARG A 264 18.04 20.52 -25.90
N ARG A 265 18.17 20.85 -27.18
CA ARG A 265 17.04 20.82 -28.14
C ARG A 265 16.80 19.48 -28.84
N HIS A 266 17.73 18.52 -28.75
CA HIS A 266 17.52 17.18 -29.31
C HIS A 266 17.32 16.08 -28.27
N VAL A 267 17.43 16.41 -26.98
CA VAL A 267 17.13 15.49 -25.86
C VAL A 267 15.67 15.64 -25.38
N SER A 268 15.01 16.77 -25.68
CA SER A 268 13.57 16.96 -25.43
C SER A 268 12.68 16.07 -26.30
N ASP A 269 13.17 15.66 -27.47
CA ASP A 269 12.37 14.89 -28.42
C ASP A 269 12.44 13.38 -28.11
N ILE A 270 13.52 12.91 -27.48
CA ILE A 270 13.67 11.50 -27.08
C ILE A 270 12.89 11.20 -25.79
N THR A 271 12.81 12.16 -24.86
CA THR A 271 12.01 12.00 -23.62
C THR A 271 10.50 12.11 -23.84
N SER A 272 10.05 12.66 -24.97
CA SER A 272 8.63 12.70 -25.33
C SER A 272 8.12 11.37 -25.91
N VAL A 273 8.98 10.60 -26.59
CA VAL A 273 8.62 9.29 -27.16
C VAL A 273 8.56 8.20 -26.07
N GLU A 274 9.42 8.27 -25.06
CA GLU A 274 9.43 7.33 -23.92
C GLU A 274 8.23 7.53 -22.97
N ALA A 275 7.60 8.70 -22.98
CA ALA A 275 6.39 8.99 -22.21
C ALA A 275 5.10 8.46 -22.87
N GLN A 276 5.11 8.18 -24.19
CA GLN A 276 3.95 7.62 -24.91
C GLN A 276 3.93 6.09 -24.97
N SER A 277 5.05 5.40 -24.71
CA SER A 277 5.09 3.93 -24.65
C SER A 277 4.69 3.33 -23.28
N LYS A 278 4.36 4.16 -22.28
CA LYS A 278 3.94 3.72 -20.94
C LYS A 278 2.44 3.88 -20.67
N VAL A 279 1.66 4.18 -21.71
CA VAL A 279 0.20 4.15 -21.69
C VAL A 279 -0.28 3.29 -22.86
N LEU A 280 -0.02 1.98 -22.76
CA LEU A 280 -0.79 0.89 -23.34
C LEU A 280 -0.38 -0.41 -22.63
#